data_AF-A0A924VLE1-F1
#
_entry.id   AF-A0A924VLE1-F1
#
_cell.length_a   1.000
_cell.length_b   1.000
_cell.length_c   1.000
_cell.angle_alpha   90.00
_cell.angle_beta   90.00
_cell.angle_gamma   90.00
#
_symmetry.space_group_name_H-M   'P 1'
#
loop_
_entity.id
_entity.type
_entity.pdbx_description
1 polymer ?
#
loop_
_entity_poly.entity_id
_entity_poly.type
_entity_poly.pdbx_seq_one_letter_code
_entity_poly.pdbx_strand_id
1 'polypeptide(L)'
;RLEDIAALREALEANQSDDLAALLLGNWYYDRRRYDDAIGCWTAAGGVIAERNLGIASFNVLRDPVAARHHYESAITLAPDNPKLLFEADQLAARLGDSNRDRRVRLEHNADLVAARDDLTVVFAGLLTSTGSPDVARRLLKSRRFQPWEGGEGQVIAAWEDAHLALARESLAADDPGAAVEHTLSAIQTPASLGEARHPLANSARLHLALGDALAAARRPVEAKTAWTTSACFEGDFMNMSTQAFSDQTYFTILALQRLGELGAATALAVELERFADELDASPAIIDFFATSLPSMLLFTDDPGIARDRQVRTIRDQLAEISILTDS
;
A
#
# COMPACT_ATOMS: atom_id res chain seq x y z
N ARG A 1 -27.82 -6.08 -19.94
CA ARG A 1 -28.82 -5.28 -20.71
C ARG A 1 -30.07 -5.12 -19.85
N LEU A 2 -30.98 -4.18 -20.15
CA LEU A 2 -32.22 -4.04 -19.34
C LEU A 2 -33.12 -5.28 -19.44
N GLU A 3 -33.12 -5.95 -20.60
CA GLU A 3 -33.81 -7.22 -20.83
C GLU A 3 -33.37 -8.31 -19.86
N ASP A 4 -32.06 -8.39 -19.56
CA ASP A 4 -31.53 -9.34 -18.57
C ASP A 4 -32.08 -9.06 -17.17
N ILE A 5 -32.35 -7.80 -16.82
CA ILE A 5 -32.90 -7.42 -15.51
C ILE A 5 -34.38 -7.79 -15.40
N ALA A 6 -35.15 -7.64 -16.48
CA ALA A 6 -36.53 -8.09 -16.52
C ALA A 6 -36.60 -9.61 -16.31
N ALA A 7 -35.77 -10.37 -17.02
CA ALA A 7 -35.69 -11.82 -16.87
C ALA A 7 -35.31 -12.26 -15.43
N LEU A 8 -34.34 -11.58 -14.79
CA LEU A 8 -33.96 -11.87 -13.40
C LEU A 8 -35.09 -11.58 -12.41
N ARG A 9 -35.88 -10.53 -12.64
CA ARG A 9 -37.06 -10.23 -11.81
C ARG A 9 -38.16 -11.27 -11.99
N GLU A 10 -38.47 -11.63 -13.23
CA GLU A 10 -39.46 -12.69 -13.52
C GLU A 10 -39.04 -14.03 -12.90
N ALA A 11 -37.74 -14.36 -12.92
CA ALA A 11 -37.22 -15.55 -12.26
C ALA A 11 -37.47 -15.53 -10.74
N LEU A 12 -37.27 -14.38 -10.08
CA LEU A 12 -37.51 -14.23 -8.64
C LEU A 12 -39.00 -14.14 -8.28
N GLU A 13 -39.85 -13.63 -9.18
CA GLU A 13 -41.30 -13.69 -9.04
C GLU A 13 -41.80 -15.13 -9.11
N ALA A 14 -41.24 -15.94 -10.01
CA ALA A 14 -41.56 -17.36 -10.14
C ALA A 14 -40.96 -18.21 -9.01
N ASN A 15 -39.77 -17.86 -8.53
CA ASN A 15 -39.06 -18.56 -7.45
C ASN A 15 -38.24 -17.58 -6.60
N GLN A 16 -38.77 -17.24 -5.42
CA GLN A 16 -38.10 -16.31 -4.49
C GLN A 16 -36.79 -16.83 -3.91
N SER A 17 -36.52 -18.14 -4.01
CA SER A 17 -35.27 -18.77 -3.55
C SER A 17 -34.32 -19.11 -4.71
N ASP A 18 -34.39 -18.38 -5.82
CA ASP A 18 -33.39 -18.48 -6.89
C ASP A 18 -32.15 -17.65 -6.52
N ASP A 19 -31.19 -18.31 -5.86
CA ASP A 19 -29.97 -17.65 -5.37
C ASP A 19 -29.15 -17.00 -6.49
N LEU A 20 -29.11 -17.62 -7.68
CA LEU A 20 -28.36 -17.07 -8.81
C LEU A 20 -29.04 -15.81 -9.34
N ALA A 21 -30.37 -15.83 -9.50
CA ALA A 21 -31.12 -14.67 -9.95
C ALA A 21 -31.00 -13.51 -8.95
N ALA A 22 -31.14 -13.80 -7.65
CA ALA A 22 -30.96 -12.82 -6.58
C ALA A 22 -29.54 -12.26 -6.56
N LEU A 23 -28.51 -13.10 -6.68
CA LEU A 23 -27.10 -12.66 -6.70
C LEU A 23 -26.81 -11.71 -7.87
N LEU A 24 -27.21 -12.10 -9.08
CA LEU A 24 -26.97 -11.30 -10.30
C LEU A 24 -27.75 -9.97 -10.26
N LEU A 25 -29.00 -10.00 -9.78
CA LEU A 25 -29.81 -8.81 -9.64
C LEU A 25 -29.24 -7.85 -8.57
N GLY A 26 -28.76 -8.40 -7.45
CA GLY A 26 -28.07 -7.64 -6.41
C GLY A 26 -26.80 -6.94 -6.92
N ASN A 27 -25.98 -7.65 -7.70
CA ASN A 27 -24.79 -7.07 -8.34
C ASN A 27 -25.15 -5.88 -9.25
N TRP A 28 -26.23 -6.02 -10.02
CA TRP A 28 -26.70 -4.92 -10.87
C TRP A 28 -27.23 -3.73 -10.05
N TYR A 29 -28.01 -3.99 -8.99
CA TYR A 29 -28.48 -2.91 -8.12
C TYR A 29 -27.34 -2.14 -7.48
N TYR A 30 -26.28 -2.83 -7.05
CA TYR A 30 -25.11 -2.19 -6.46
C TYR A 30 -24.37 -1.29 -7.48
N ASP A 31 -24.17 -1.76 -8.71
CA ASP A 31 -23.61 -0.96 -9.82
C ASP A 31 -24.44 0.31 -10.08
N ARG A 32 -25.77 0.21 -9.93
CA ARG A 32 -26.70 1.35 -10.05
C ARG A 32 -26.85 2.19 -8.78
N ARG A 33 -26.02 1.94 -7.76
CA ARG A 33 -26.05 2.62 -6.45
C ARG A 33 -27.38 2.47 -5.70
N ARG A 34 -28.16 1.45 -6.04
CA ARG A 34 -29.37 1.04 -5.33
C ARG A 34 -28.99 0.06 -4.22
N TYR A 35 -28.27 0.56 -3.22
CA TYR A 35 -27.58 -0.29 -2.26
C TYR A 35 -28.52 -1.10 -1.38
N ASP A 36 -29.64 -0.52 -0.93
CA ASP A 36 -30.62 -1.24 -0.10
C ASP A 36 -31.22 -2.44 -0.85
N ASP A 37 -31.55 -2.25 -2.13
CA ASP A 37 -32.04 -3.34 -2.98
C ASP A 37 -30.96 -4.42 -3.19
N ALA A 38 -29.71 -4.02 -3.40
CA ALA A 38 -28.59 -4.95 -3.57
C ALA A 38 -28.36 -5.81 -2.32
N ILE A 39 -28.33 -5.17 -1.15
CA ILE A 39 -28.17 -5.84 0.16
C ILE A 39 -29.32 -6.81 0.40
N GLY A 40 -30.57 -6.41 0.10
CA GLY A 40 -31.74 -7.28 0.21
C GLY A 40 -31.60 -8.53 -0.68
N CYS A 41 -31.21 -8.37 -1.94
CA CYS A 41 -30.99 -9.48 -2.86
C CYS A 41 -29.88 -10.43 -2.39
N TRP A 42 -28.74 -9.91 -1.94
CA TRP A 42 -27.65 -10.77 -1.45
C TRP A 42 -27.98 -11.50 -0.16
N THR A 43 -28.71 -10.84 0.75
CA THR A 43 -29.21 -11.48 1.98
C THR A 43 -30.13 -12.67 1.66
N ALA A 44 -30.96 -12.56 0.62
CA ALA A 44 -31.83 -13.64 0.17
C ALA A 44 -31.07 -14.77 -0.55
N ALA A 45 -30.04 -14.45 -1.33
CA ALA A 45 -29.28 -15.43 -2.12
C ALA A 45 -28.35 -16.33 -1.28
N GLY A 46 -27.69 -15.77 -0.26
CA GLY A 46 -26.69 -16.48 0.51
C GLY A 46 -25.48 -17.01 -0.31
N GLY A 47 -24.63 -17.80 0.35
CA GLY A 47 -23.44 -18.39 -0.27
C GLY A 47 -22.25 -17.44 -0.36
N VAL A 48 -21.13 -17.96 -0.85
CA VAL A 48 -19.80 -17.33 -0.77
C VAL A 48 -19.76 -15.92 -1.36
N ILE A 49 -20.33 -15.74 -2.56
CA ILE A 49 -20.27 -14.45 -3.28
C ILE A 49 -21.21 -13.43 -2.63
N ALA A 50 -22.39 -13.85 -2.16
CA ALA A 50 -23.31 -12.97 -1.47
C ALA A 50 -22.72 -12.48 -0.14
N GLU A 51 -22.15 -13.38 0.67
CA GLU A 51 -21.45 -13.01 1.92
C GLU A 51 -20.30 -12.04 1.65
N ARG A 52 -19.44 -12.32 0.66
CA ARG A 52 -18.39 -11.39 0.23
C ARG A 52 -18.96 -10.00 -0.11
N ASN A 53 -20.03 -9.95 -0.91
CA ASN A 53 -20.65 -8.69 -1.33
C ASN A 53 -21.32 -7.93 -0.17
N LEU A 54 -21.96 -8.64 0.74
CA LEU A 54 -22.50 -8.07 1.98
C LEU A 54 -21.39 -7.50 2.85
N GLY A 55 -20.23 -8.16 2.92
CA GLY A 55 -19.05 -7.64 3.62
C GLY A 55 -18.57 -6.30 3.05
N ILE A 56 -18.48 -6.20 1.72
CA ILE A 56 -18.12 -4.97 1.01
C ILE A 56 -19.15 -3.86 1.26
N ALA A 57 -20.44 -4.17 1.11
CA ALA A 57 -21.52 -3.20 1.32
C ALA A 57 -21.63 -2.73 2.77
N SER A 58 -21.41 -3.64 3.74
CA SER A 58 -21.39 -3.32 5.15
C SER A 58 -20.33 -2.27 5.47
N PHE A 59 -19.13 -2.42 4.91
CA PHE A 59 -18.05 -1.44 5.12
C PHE A 59 -18.27 -0.14 4.34
N ASN A 60 -18.54 -0.23 3.04
CA ASN A 60 -18.56 0.94 2.14
C ASN A 60 -19.83 1.78 2.27
N VAL A 61 -20.98 1.14 2.46
CA VAL A 61 -22.30 1.78 2.43
C VAL A 61 -22.86 1.94 3.83
N LEU A 62 -22.97 0.83 4.57
CA LEU A 62 -23.60 0.83 5.90
C LEU A 62 -22.70 1.40 6.99
N ARG A 63 -21.39 1.54 6.71
CA ARG A 63 -20.36 1.97 7.66
C ARG A 63 -20.34 1.12 8.93
N ASP A 64 -20.60 -0.18 8.77
CA ASP A 64 -20.60 -1.19 9.82
C ASP A 64 -19.39 -2.13 9.65
N PRO A 65 -18.25 -1.82 10.32
CA PRO A 65 -17.05 -2.64 10.24
C PRO A 65 -17.20 -4.01 10.91
N VAL A 66 -18.11 -4.15 11.88
CA VAL A 66 -18.33 -5.41 12.60
C VAL A 66 -19.09 -6.38 11.71
N ALA A 67 -20.16 -5.91 11.07
CA ALA A 67 -20.88 -6.70 10.07
C ALA A 67 -19.99 -7.06 8.89
N ALA A 68 -19.16 -6.13 8.41
CA ALA A 68 -18.21 -6.39 7.32
C ALA A 68 -17.27 -7.57 7.62
N ARG A 69 -16.70 -7.59 8.83
CA ARG A 69 -15.82 -8.68 9.28
C ARG A 69 -16.58 -10.00 9.36
N HIS A 70 -17.76 -10.01 9.97
CA HIS A 70 -18.57 -11.22 10.11
C HIS A 70 -18.92 -11.83 8.74
N HIS A 71 -19.34 -11.02 7.78
CA HIS A 71 -19.63 -11.50 6.43
C HIS A 71 -18.40 -12.10 5.72
N TYR A 72 -17.21 -11.51 5.89
CA TYR A 72 -15.98 -12.10 5.36
C TYR A 72 -15.59 -13.40 6.06
N GLU A 73 -15.79 -13.51 7.38
CA GLU A 73 -15.58 -14.75 8.14
C GLU A 73 -16.53 -15.86 7.67
N SER A 74 -17.80 -15.53 7.42
CA SER A 74 -18.78 -16.44 6.82
C SER A 74 -18.38 -16.87 5.41
N ALA A 75 -17.94 -15.94 4.56
CA ALA A 75 -17.48 -16.25 3.20
C ALA A 75 -16.26 -17.19 3.21
N ILE A 76 -15.29 -16.95 4.09
CA ILE A 76 -14.10 -17.80 4.26
C ILE A 76 -14.50 -19.18 4.79
N THR A 77 -15.45 -19.26 5.72
CA THR A 77 -15.94 -20.56 6.24
C THR A 77 -16.58 -21.39 5.12
N LEU A 78 -17.32 -20.74 4.21
CA LEU A 78 -17.96 -21.40 3.07
C LEU A 78 -16.96 -21.81 1.96
N ALA A 79 -15.84 -21.10 1.83
CA ALA A 79 -14.80 -21.37 0.83
C ALA A 79 -13.39 -21.16 1.41
N PRO A 80 -12.92 -22.06 2.29
CA PRO A 80 -11.67 -21.88 3.03
C PRO A 80 -10.44 -21.85 2.13
N ASP A 81 -10.48 -22.54 0.98
CA ASP A 81 -9.37 -22.62 0.03
C ASP A 81 -9.36 -21.47 -1.00
N ASN A 82 -10.14 -20.41 -0.79
CA ASN A 82 -10.21 -19.28 -1.73
C ASN A 82 -9.21 -18.17 -1.38
N PRO A 83 -8.10 -18.03 -2.11
CA PRO A 83 -7.05 -17.06 -1.77
C PRO A 83 -7.51 -15.61 -1.97
N LYS A 84 -8.53 -15.36 -2.82
CA LYS A 84 -9.08 -14.01 -3.01
C LYS A 84 -9.83 -13.56 -1.75
N LEU A 85 -10.61 -14.44 -1.12
CA LEU A 85 -11.31 -14.08 0.12
C LEU A 85 -10.33 -13.77 1.26
N LEU A 86 -9.25 -14.54 1.37
CA LEU A 86 -8.19 -14.28 2.34
C LEU A 86 -7.53 -12.91 2.11
N PHE A 87 -7.19 -12.60 0.85
CA PHE A 87 -6.61 -11.30 0.48
C PHE A 87 -7.53 -10.14 0.82
N GLU A 88 -8.80 -10.23 0.46
CA GLU A 88 -9.77 -9.17 0.74
C GLU A 88 -10.06 -9.02 2.23
N ALA A 89 -10.17 -10.13 2.98
CA ALA A 89 -10.32 -10.08 4.43
C ALA A 89 -9.10 -9.44 5.12
N ASP A 90 -7.88 -9.68 4.61
CA ASP A 90 -6.68 -9.02 5.11
C ASP A 90 -6.64 -7.52 4.77
N GLN A 91 -7.11 -7.12 3.58
CA GLN A 91 -7.30 -5.71 3.23
C GLN A 91 -8.31 -5.00 4.15
N LEU A 92 -9.38 -5.70 4.54
CA LEU A 92 -10.34 -5.20 5.52
C LEU A 92 -9.68 -5.08 6.90
N ALA A 93 -8.99 -6.13 7.36
CA ALA A 93 -8.29 -6.14 8.64
C ALA A 93 -7.30 -4.97 8.78
N ALA A 94 -6.55 -4.67 7.72
CA ALA A 94 -5.65 -3.51 7.68
C ALA A 94 -6.38 -2.18 7.95
N ARG A 95 -7.56 -2.00 7.37
CA ARG A 95 -8.38 -0.78 7.52
C ARG A 95 -9.05 -0.69 8.88
N LEU A 96 -9.38 -1.84 9.47
CA LEU A 96 -9.91 -1.93 10.82
C LEU A 96 -8.85 -1.74 11.91
N GLY A 97 -7.58 -1.59 11.53
CA GLY A 97 -6.48 -1.35 12.45
C GLY A 97 -5.93 -2.60 13.12
N ASP A 98 -6.19 -3.79 12.57
CA ASP A 98 -5.57 -5.03 13.05
C ASP A 98 -4.05 -4.91 12.97
N SER A 99 -3.35 -5.41 14.00
CA SER A 99 -1.90 -5.29 14.06
C SER A 99 -1.23 -6.07 12.92
N ASN A 100 -0.11 -5.55 12.40
CA ASN A 100 0.67 -6.28 11.39
C ASN A 100 1.10 -7.67 11.86
N ARG A 101 1.29 -7.85 13.18
CA ARG A 101 1.63 -9.15 13.77
C ARG A 101 0.47 -10.14 13.66
N ASP A 102 -0.75 -9.73 14.00
CA ASP A 102 -1.92 -10.62 13.93
C ASP A 102 -2.26 -10.97 12.48
N ARG A 103 -2.16 -9.97 11.59
CA ARG A 103 -2.31 -10.17 10.14
C ARG A 103 -1.27 -11.15 9.60
N ARG A 104 0.01 -10.97 9.97
CA ARG A 104 1.10 -11.89 9.59
C ARG A 104 0.79 -13.32 10.03
N VAL A 105 0.42 -13.52 11.29
CA VAL A 105 0.10 -14.85 11.83
C VAL A 105 -1.03 -15.50 11.04
N ARG A 106 -2.10 -14.76 10.70
CA ARG A 106 -3.21 -15.26 9.89
C ARG A 106 -2.75 -15.73 8.50
N LEU A 107 -1.87 -14.97 7.84
CA LEU A 107 -1.34 -15.32 6.53
C LEU A 107 -0.34 -16.48 6.59
N GLU A 108 0.48 -16.58 7.64
CA GLU A 108 1.39 -17.71 7.87
C GLU A 108 0.64 -19.04 7.98
N HIS A 109 -0.52 -19.06 8.65
CA HIS A 109 -1.37 -20.26 8.75
C HIS A 109 -1.97 -20.69 7.39
N ASN A 110 -1.98 -19.81 6.39
CA ASN A 110 -2.58 -20.02 5.08
C ASN A 110 -1.55 -19.86 3.95
N ALA A 111 -0.32 -20.33 4.18
CA ALA A 111 0.82 -20.11 3.29
C ALA A 111 0.58 -20.53 1.82
N ASP A 112 -0.16 -21.63 1.59
CA ASP A 112 -0.48 -22.09 0.24
C ASP A 112 -1.39 -21.11 -0.50
N LEU A 113 -2.35 -20.50 0.20
CA LEU A 113 -3.25 -19.48 -0.36
C LEU A 113 -2.51 -18.17 -0.63
N VAL A 114 -1.59 -17.79 0.26
CA VAL A 114 -0.68 -16.65 0.04
C VAL A 114 0.15 -16.88 -1.22
N ALA A 115 0.70 -18.08 -1.38
CA ALA A 115 1.56 -18.40 -2.51
C ALA A 115 0.82 -18.46 -3.86
N ALA A 116 -0.49 -18.68 -3.84
CA ALA A 116 -1.34 -18.76 -5.04
C ALA A 116 -1.62 -17.41 -5.71
N ARG A 117 -1.33 -16.28 -5.04
CA ARG A 117 -1.55 -14.93 -5.60
C ARG A 117 -0.36 -14.01 -5.35
N ASP A 118 -0.02 -13.25 -6.38
CA ASP A 118 1.07 -12.26 -6.33
C ASP A 118 0.76 -11.11 -5.37
N ASP A 119 -0.46 -10.55 -5.42
CA ASP A 119 -0.89 -9.44 -4.56
C ASP A 119 -0.83 -9.80 -3.06
N LEU A 120 -1.39 -10.94 -2.67
CA LEU A 120 -1.36 -11.42 -1.29
C LEU A 120 0.06 -11.77 -0.82
N THR A 121 0.89 -12.31 -1.72
CA THR A 121 2.30 -12.54 -1.45
C THR A 121 3.04 -11.23 -1.14
N VAL A 122 2.79 -10.17 -1.89
CA VAL A 122 3.43 -8.85 -1.66
C VAL A 122 3.00 -8.28 -0.31
N VAL A 123 1.71 -8.36 0.02
CA VAL A 123 1.22 -7.95 1.35
C VAL A 123 1.93 -8.75 2.45
N PHE A 124 2.04 -10.06 2.28
CA PHE A 124 2.73 -10.91 3.25
C PHE A 124 4.22 -10.55 3.40
N ALA A 125 4.91 -10.24 2.30
CA ALA A 125 6.29 -9.75 2.34
C ALA A 125 6.41 -8.43 3.11
N GLY A 126 5.49 -7.49 2.91
CA GLY A 126 5.45 -6.24 3.70
C GLY A 126 5.20 -6.48 5.20
N LEU A 127 4.33 -7.43 5.54
CA LEU A 127 4.09 -7.83 6.93
C LEU A 127 5.32 -8.49 7.55
N LEU A 128 6.03 -9.35 6.81
CA LEU A 128 7.30 -9.94 7.25
C LEU A 128 8.34 -8.84 7.55
N THR A 129 8.53 -7.88 6.65
CA THR A 129 9.46 -6.76 6.86
C THR A 129 9.08 -5.91 8.08
N SER A 130 7.83 -5.46 8.16
CA SER A 130 7.38 -4.58 9.26
C SER A 130 7.33 -5.25 10.63
N THR A 131 7.37 -6.58 10.69
CA THR A 131 7.39 -7.37 11.94
C THR A 131 8.76 -8.00 12.23
N GLY A 132 9.83 -7.52 11.59
CA GLY A 132 11.21 -7.89 11.92
C GLY A 132 11.70 -9.18 11.25
N SER A 133 11.21 -9.49 10.05
CA SER A 133 11.70 -10.62 9.24
C SER A 133 12.00 -10.22 7.78
N PRO A 134 12.76 -9.13 7.54
CA PRO A 134 12.99 -8.60 6.19
C PRO A 134 13.79 -9.55 5.28
N ASP A 135 14.68 -10.37 5.86
CA ASP A 135 15.42 -11.39 5.11
C ASP A 135 14.50 -12.46 4.50
N VAL A 136 13.46 -12.86 5.25
CA VAL A 136 12.43 -13.79 4.77
C VAL A 136 11.61 -13.13 3.67
N ALA A 137 11.21 -11.86 3.85
CA ALA A 137 10.49 -11.08 2.84
C ALA A 137 11.27 -10.99 1.52
N ARG A 138 12.56 -10.60 1.59
CA ARG A 138 13.45 -10.53 0.42
C ARG A 138 13.54 -11.86 -0.31
N ARG A 139 13.74 -12.98 0.40
CA ARG A 139 13.80 -14.31 -0.23
C ARG A 139 12.49 -14.68 -0.91
N LEU A 140 11.35 -14.39 -0.27
CA LEU A 140 10.03 -14.64 -0.81
C LEU A 140 9.77 -13.86 -2.10
N LEU A 141 10.17 -12.58 -2.15
CA LEU A 141 10.07 -11.76 -3.35
C LEU A 141 11.01 -12.27 -4.45
N LYS A 142 12.24 -12.69 -4.10
CA LYS A 142 13.21 -13.21 -5.07
C LYS A 142 12.84 -14.58 -5.64
N SER A 143 12.11 -15.42 -4.91
CA SER A 143 11.83 -16.81 -5.31
C SER A 143 10.78 -16.95 -6.41
N ARG A 144 10.23 -15.86 -6.92
CA ARG A 144 9.11 -15.85 -7.87
C ARG A 144 9.28 -14.77 -8.93
N ARG A 145 8.54 -14.95 -10.02
CA ARG A 145 8.41 -13.97 -11.09
C ARG A 145 7.01 -13.36 -11.02
N PHE A 146 6.95 -12.10 -10.61
CA PHE A 146 5.69 -11.37 -10.53
C PHE A 146 5.23 -10.96 -11.94
N GLN A 147 3.93 -10.90 -12.14
CA GLN A 147 3.31 -10.28 -13.31
C GLN A 147 2.69 -8.95 -12.89
N PRO A 148 2.76 -7.89 -13.71
CA PRO A 148 1.96 -6.68 -13.46
C PRO A 148 0.47 -7.02 -13.35
N TRP A 149 -0.21 -6.43 -12.38
CA TRP A 149 -1.67 -6.47 -12.26
C TRP A 149 -2.22 -5.05 -12.10
N GLU A 150 -3.48 -4.87 -12.51
CA GLU A 150 -4.17 -3.58 -12.43
C GLU A 150 -4.27 -3.12 -10.97
N GLY A 151 -3.74 -1.93 -10.66
CA GLY A 151 -3.72 -1.36 -9.31
C GLY A 151 -2.57 -1.84 -8.42
N GLY A 152 -1.68 -2.68 -8.97
CA GLY A 152 -0.48 -3.20 -8.31
C GLY A 152 0.79 -2.42 -8.59
N GLU A 153 0.73 -1.34 -9.37
CA GLU A 153 1.91 -0.65 -9.90
C GLU A 153 2.83 -0.16 -8.78
N GLY A 154 4.07 -0.62 -8.78
CA GLY A 154 5.10 -0.25 -7.81
C GLY A 154 5.04 -1.00 -6.49
N GLN A 155 4.02 -1.83 -6.23
CA GLN A 155 3.87 -2.50 -4.93
C GLN A 155 4.94 -3.56 -4.69
N VAL A 156 5.36 -4.29 -5.72
CA VAL A 156 6.40 -5.32 -5.61
C VAL A 156 7.75 -4.67 -5.33
N ILE A 157 8.06 -3.58 -6.06
CA ILE A 157 9.27 -2.77 -5.88
C ILE A 157 9.30 -2.16 -4.49
N ALA A 158 8.21 -1.57 -4.01
CA ALA A 158 8.14 -0.98 -2.67
C ALA A 158 8.43 -2.03 -1.58
N ALA A 159 7.79 -3.20 -1.66
CA ALA A 159 8.05 -4.29 -0.71
C ALA A 159 9.51 -4.79 -0.75
N TRP A 160 10.12 -4.82 -1.94
CA TRP A 160 11.53 -5.16 -2.13
C TRP A 160 12.47 -4.13 -1.51
N GLU A 161 12.23 -2.85 -1.81
CA GLU A 161 12.99 -1.72 -1.27
C GLU A 161 12.93 -1.70 0.26
N ASP A 162 11.75 -1.85 0.84
CA ASP A 162 11.57 -1.83 2.29
C ASP A 162 12.28 -2.99 2.98
N ALA A 163 12.21 -4.20 2.41
CA ALA A 163 12.95 -5.35 2.93
C ALA A 163 14.47 -5.09 2.89
N HIS A 164 14.98 -4.54 1.79
CA HIS A 164 16.40 -4.25 1.65
C HIS A 164 16.87 -3.10 2.55
N LEU A 165 16.08 -2.05 2.74
CA LEU A 165 16.42 -0.95 3.65
C LEU A 165 16.33 -1.36 5.12
N ALA A 166 15.43 -2.28 5.48
CA ALA A 166 15.44 -2.89 6.80
C ALA A 166 16.71 -3.71 7.03
N LEU A 167 17.11 -4.54 6.06
CA LEU A 167 18.35 -5.31 6.13
C LEU A 167 19.59 -4.41 6.19
N ALA A 168 19.63 -3.32 5.42
CA ALA A 168 20.74 -2.37 5.48
C ALA A 168 20.89 -1.74 6.89
N ARG A 169 19.78 -1.38 7.53
CA ARG A 169 19.78 -0.89 8.92
C ARG A 169 20.23 -1.95 9.91
N GLU A 170 19.78 -3.19 9.77
CA GLU A 170 20.23 -4.33 10.60
C GLU A 170 21.73 -4.58 10.43
N SER A 171 22.25 -4.53 9.21
CA SER A 171 23.68 -4.68 8.92
C SER A 171 24.52 -3.56 9.54
N LEU A 172 24.07 -2.30 9.47
CA LEU A 172 24.76 -1.19 10.14
C LEU A 172 24.76 -1.34 11.66
N ALA A 173 23.65 -1.77 12.25
CA ALA A 173 23.57 -2.03 13.69
C ALA A 173 24.48 -3.19 14.13
N ALA A 174 24.77 -4.12 13.22
CA ALA A 174 25.69 -5.24 13.43
C ALA A 174 27.16 -4.93 13.09
N ASP A 175 27.50 -3.66 12.81
CA ASP A 175 28.84 -3.24 12.37
C ASP A 175 29.32 -3.94 11.08
N ASP A 176 28.39 -4.29 10.19
CA ASP A 176 28.66 -4.80 8.84
C ASP A 176 28.21 -3.78 7.77
N PRO A 177 28.98 -2.70 7.59
CA PRO A 177 28.65 -1.69 6.58
C PRO A 177 28.83 -2.21 5.15
N GLY A 178 29.58 -3.30 4.94
CA GLY A 178 29.73 -3.95 3.64
C GLY A 178 28.39 -4.52 3.16
N ALA A 179 27.74 -5.33 3.99
CA ALA A 179 26.41 -5.85 3.70
C ALA A 179 25.37 -4.73 3.55
N ALA A 180 25.46 -3.65 4.34
CA ALA A 180 24.54 -2.51 4.20
C ALA A 180 24.63 -1.85 2.81
N VAL A 181 25.84 -1.72 2.24
CA VAL A 181 26.04 -1.23 0.87
C VAL A 181 25.44 -2.20 -0.16
N GLU A 182 25.61 -3.51 0.01
CA GLU A 182 25.02 -4.50 -0.91
C GLU A 182 23.49 -4.46 -0.90
N HIS A 183 22.90 -4.31 0.30
CA HIS A 183 21.45 -4.24 0.45
C HIS A 183 20.87 -2.97 -0.17
N THR A 184 21.48 -1.81 0.03
CA THR A 184 21.03 -0.53 -0.55
C THR A 184 21.18 -0.51 -2.07
N LEU A 185 22.29 -1.04 -2.61
CA LEU A 185 22.45 -1.21 -4.07
C LEU A 185 21.38 -2.12 -4.66
N SER A 186 21.04 -3.22 -3.98
CA SER A 186 19.97 -4.13 -4.42
C SER A 186 18.58 -3.49 -4.36
N ALA A 187 18.33 -2.54 -3.45
CA ALA A 187 17.08 -1.77 -3.44
C ALA A 187 16.98 -0.84 -4.66
N ILE A 188 18.10 -0.20 -5.04
CA ILE A 188 18.16 0.69 -6.21
C ILE A 188 18.04 -0.12 -7.50
N GLN A 189 18.77 -1.24 -7.60
CA GLN A 189 18.86 -2.12 -8.77
C GLN A 189 17.95 -3.35 -8.58
N THR A 190 16.67 -3.18 -8.90
CA THR A 190 15.68 -4.23 -8.73
C THR A 190 15.86 -5.36 -9.76
N PRO A 191 15.65 -6.63 -9.38
CA PRO A 191 15.75 -7.74 -10.32
C PRO A 191 14.54 -7.76 -11.27
N ALA A 192 14.76 -8.16 -12.53
CA ALA A 192 13.70 -8.27 -13.54
C ALA A 192 12.59 -9.29 -13.17
N SER A 193 12.82 -10.14 -12.17
CA SER A 193 11.79 -11.04 -11.64
C SER A 193 10.68 -10.32 -10.88
N LEU A 194 10.87 -9.06 -10.46
CA LEU A 194 9.80 -8.28 -9.82
C LEU A 194 8.69 -7.87 -10.80
N GLY A 195 8.87 -8.07 -12.11
CA GLY A 195 7.82 -7.87 -13.11
C GLY A 195 7.54 -6.41 -13.47
N GLU A 196 8.17 -5.45 -12.79
CA GLU A 196 7.99 -4.01 -12.99
C GLU A 196 9.33 -3.25 -12.91
N ALA A 197 9.31 -2.02 -13.41
CA ALA A 197 10.43 -1.09 -13.33
C ALA A 197 10.00 0.19 -12.61
N ARG A 198 10.92 0.79 -11.85
CA ARG A 198 10.68 2.07 -11.18
C ARG A 198 10.32 3.13 -12.22
N HIS A 199 9.26 3.88 -11.98
CA HIS A 199 8.88 4.98 -12.86
C HIS A 199 10.01 6.03 -12.91
N PRO A 200 10.38 6.58 -14.08
CA PRO A 200 11.51 7.52 -14.18
C PRO A 200 11.36 8.80 -13.35
N LEU A 201 10.12 9.18 -13.03
CA LEU A 201 9.80 10.35 -12.19
C LEU A 201 9.58 9.98 -10.70
N ALA A 202 9.66 8.70 -10.33
CA ALA A 202 9.51 8.32 -8.93
C ALA A 202 10.74 8.77 -8.14
N ASN A 203 10.50 9.42 -7.00
CA ASN A 203 11.56 9.91 -6.14
C ASN A 203 12.20 8.72 -5.39
N SER A 204 13.53 8.61 -5.48
CA SER A 204 14.29 7.56 -4.79
C SER A 204 15.36 8.12 -3.85
N ALA A 205 15.16 9.36 -3.37
CA ALA A 205 16.03 10.04 -2.41
C ALA A 205 16.31 9.15 -1.19
N ARG A 206 15.27 8.50 -0.64
CA ARG A 206 15.41 7.54 0.48
C ARG A 206 16.46 6.46 0.23
N LEU A 207 16.47 5.88 -0.98
CA LEU A 207 17.42 4.80 -1.33
C LEU A 207 18.84 5.33 -1.43
N HIS A 208 19.01 6.50 -2.05
CA HIS A 208 20.31 7.13 -2.24
C HIS A 208 20.90 7.71 -0.95
N LEU A 209 20.07 8.25 -0.06
CA LEU A 209 20.48 8.63 1.28
C LEU A 209 21.01 7.42 2.06
N ALA A 210 20.24 6.33 2.08
CA ALA A 210 20.64 5.10 2.77
C ALA A 210 21.94 4.50 2.20
N LEU A 211 22.12 4.52 0.87
CA LEU A 211 23.37 4.12 0.23
C LEU A 211 24.54 5.01 0.68
N GLY A 212 24.35 6.33 0.73
CA GLY A 212 25.38 7.26 1.19
C GLY A 212 25.77 7.03 2.64
N ASP A 213 24.79 6.81 3.53
CA ASP A 213 25.02 6.50 4.94
C ASP A 213 25.77 5.16 5.11
N ALA A 214 25.40 4.13 4.34
CA ALA A 214 26.11 2.85 4.34
C ALA A 214 27.55 2.96 3.83
N LEU A 215 27.78 3.73 2.76
CA LEU A 215 29.12 3.98 2.20
C LEU A 215 30.00 4.78 3.17
N ALA A 216 29.42 5.74 3.89
CA ALA A 216 30.13 6.51 4.90
C ALA A 216 30.58 5.62 6.06
N ALA A 217 29.70 4.74 6.54
CA ALA A 217 30.02 3.73 7.55
C ALA A 217 31.09 2.75 7.05
N ALA A 218 31.05 2.38 5.76
CA ALA A 218 32.06 1.56 5.09
C ALA A 218 33.40 2.29 4.82
N ARG A 219 33.59 3.51 5.33
CA ARG A 219 34.79 4.35 5.14
C ARG A 219 35.08 4.67 3.67
N ARG A 220 34.02 4.84 2.86
CA ARG A 220 34.06 5.20 1.43
C ARG A 220 33.49 6.62 1.21
N PRO A 221 34.14 7.68 1.73
CA PRO A 221 33.55 9.02 1.82
C PRO A 221 33.30 9.70 0.47
N VAL A 222 34.11 9.41 -0.55
CA VAL A 222 33.92 9.98 -1.89
C VAL A 222 32.62 9.46 -2.51
N GLU A 223 32.39 8.14 -2.42
CA GLU A 223 31.20 7.50 -2.95
C GLU A 223 29.95 7.84 -2.13
N ALA A 224 30.11 7.95 -0.80
CA ALA A 224 29.05 8.43 0.08
C ALA A 224 28.58 9.83 -0.33
N LYS A 225 29.52 10.75 -0.56
CA LYS A 225 29.21 12.10 -1.05
C LYS A 225 28.45 12.06 -2.37
N THR A 226 28.87 11.23 -3.33
CA THR A 226 28.16 11.06 -4.60
C THR A 226 26.72 10.58 -4.39
N ALA A 227 26.50 9.57 -3.55
CA ALA A 227 25.16 9.05 -3.27
C ALA A 227 24.28 10.10 -2.58
N TRP A 228 24.79 10.84 -1.60
CA TRP A 228 24.07 11.95 -0.98
C TRP A 228 23.78 13.09 -1.97
N THR A 229 24.71 13.42 -2.87
CA THR A 229 24.44 14.40 -3.95
C THR A 229 23.30 13.93 -4.85
N THR A 230 23.26 12.65 -5.24
CA THR A 230 22.12 12.11 -6.00
C THR A 230 20.81 12.24 -5.22
N SER A 231 20.80 11.91 -3.93
CA SER A 231 19.62 12.09 -3.08
C SER A 231 19.17 13.55 -2.97
N ALA A 232 20.12 14.48 -2.88
CA ALA A 232 19.85 15.92 -2.76
C ALA A 232 19.34 16.56 -4.05
N CYS A 233 19.51 15.92 -5.20
CA CYS A 233 19.05 16.42 -6.51
C CYS A 233 17.63 15.99 -6.88
N PHE A 234 16.94 15.19 -6.06
CA PHE A 234 15.55 14.84 -6.33
C PHE A 234 14.62 16.02 -6.02
N GLU A 235 13.85 16.42 -7.03
CA GLU A 235 12.80 17.44 -6.95
C GLU A 235 11.45 16.79 -7.28
N GLY A 236 10.45 17.02 -6.42
CA GLY A 236 9.13 16.42 -6.60
C GLY A 236 9.08 14.90 -6.46
N ASP A 237 7.93 14.34 -6.81
CA ASP A 237 7.67 12.90 -6.79
C ASP A 237 6.55 12.52 -7.76
N PHE A 238 6.47 11.25 -8.14
CA PHE A 238 5.39 10.69 -8.94
C PHE A 238 4.57 9.72 -8.10
N MET A 239 3.39 10.17 -7.68
CA MET A 239 2.48 9.43 -6.80
C MET A 239 1.08 9.45 -7.40
N ASN A 240 0.34 8.34 -7.26
CA ASN A 240 -1.06 8.28 -7.70
C ASN A 240 -1.25 8.71 -9.17
N MET A 241 -0.32 8.31 -10.06
CA MET A 241 -0.29 8.69 -11.48
C MET A 241 -0.18 10.19 -11.76
N SER A 242 0.32 10.99 -10.81
CA SER A 242 0.50 12.43 -10.93
C SER A 242 1.83 12.89 -10.35
N THR A 243 2.37 13.98 -10.90
CA THR A 243 3.57 14.63 -10.36
C THR A 243 3.19 15.57 -9.22
N GLN A 244 3.85 15.42 -8.08
CA GLN A 244 3.72 16.32 -6.93
C GLN A 244 5.03 17.09 -6.73
N ALA A 245 4.93 18.34 -6.28
CA ALA A 245 6.11 19.15 -5.98
C ALA A 245 6.83 18.69 -4.71
N PHE A 246 6.11 18.10 -3.76
CA PHE A 246 6.61 17.62 -2.49
C PHE A 246 5.96 16.29 -2.13
N SER A 247 6.68 15.45 -1.40
CA SER A 247 6.17 14.20 -0.82
C SER A 247 6.90 13.88 0.48
N ASP A 248 6.55 12.75 1.11
CA ASP A 248 7.32 12.20 2.24
C ASP A 248 8.78 11.85 1.86
N GLN A 249 9.09 11.76 0.55
CA GLN A 249 10.45 11.56 0.06
C GLN A 249 11.32 12.82 0.16
N THR A 250 10.71 14.01 0.15
CA THR A 250 11.43 15.30 0.27
C THR A 250 12.23 15.37 1.58
N TYR A 251 11.75 14.74 2.65
CA TYR A 251 12.49 14.58 3.90
C TYR A 251 13.90 14.01 3.69
N PHE A 252 14.06 12.99 2.83
CA PHE A 252 15.36 12.37 2.58
C PHE A 252 16.27 13.26 1.73
N THR A 253 15.72 14.10 0.85
CA THR A 253 16.46 15.17 0.17
C THR A 253 17.03 16.16 1.17
N ILE A 254 16.24 16.57 2.17
CA ILE A 254 16.67 17.48 3.24
C ILE A 254 17.81 16.85 4.06
N LEU A 255 17.66 15.60 4.50
CA LEU A 255 18.71 14.88 5.23
C LEU A 255 20.00 14.77 4.40
N ALA A 256 19.89 14.52 3.10
CA ALA A 256 21.07 14.45 2.23
C ALA A 256 21.80 15.79 2.13
N LEU A 257 21.08 16.91 2.04
CA LEU A 257 21.67 18.25 2.09
C LEU A 257 22.41 18.49 3.42
N GLN A 258 21.86 18.03 4.54
CA GLN A 258 22.54 18.10 5.84
C GLN A 258 23.83 17.27 5.85
N ARG A 259 23.82 16.04 5.32
CA ARG A 259 25.03 15.20 5.19
C ARG A 259 26.13 15.87 4.34
N LEU A 260 25.73 16.67 3.36
CA LEU A 260 26.64 17.44 2.50
C LEU A 260 27.14 18.74 3.14
N GLY A 261 26.56 19.17 4.27
CA GLY A 261 26.86 20.44 4.93
C GLY A 261 26.15 21.66 4.30
N GLU A 262 25.20 21.43 3.39
CA GLU A 262 24.43 22.47 2.69
C GLU A 262 23.23 22.93 3.53
N LEU A 263 23.51 23.38 4.77
CA LEU A 263 22.49 23.66 5.79
C LEU A 263 21.48 24.75 5.39
N GLY A 264 21.91 25.73 4.60
CA GLY A 264 21.03 26.78 4.08
C GLY A 264 19.96 26.23 3.13
N ALA A 265 20.37 25.35 2.21
CA ALA A 265 19.44 24.69 1.29
C ALA A 265 18.52 23.71 2.03
N ALA A 266 19.05 22.96 3.00
CA ALA A 266 18.25 22.05 3.83
C ALA A 266 17.14 22.81 4.58
N THR A 267 17.47 23.94 5.20
CA THR A 267 16.50 24.78 5.92
C THR A 267 15.45 25.36 4.99
N ALA A 268 15.85 25.86 3.82
CA ALA A 268 14.92 26.42 2.85
C ALA A 268 13.90 25.36 2.37
N LEU A 269 14.37 24.15 2.04
CA LEU A 269 13.53 23.06 1.59
C LEU A 269 12.58 22.55 2.70
N ALA A 270 13.03 22.53 3.96
CA ALA A 270 12.18 22.18 5.10
C ALA A 270 11.01 23.17 5.28
N VAL A 271 11.26 24.48 5.12
CA VAL A 271 10.21 25.51 5.17
C VAL A 271 9.20 25.35 4.03
N GLU A 272 9.67 25.00 2.83
CA GLU A 272 8.76 24.73 1.70
C GLU A 272 7.91 23.49 1.94
N LEU A 273 8.49 22.42 2.51
CA LEU A 273 7.78 21.20 2.85
C LEU A 273 6.74 21.42 3.96
N GLU A 274 7.05 22.26 4.96
CA GLU A 274 6.09 22.65 6.01
C GLU A 274 4.90 23.42 5.42
N ARG A 275 5.18 24.40 4.55
CA ARG A 275 4.13 25.15 3.83
C ARG A 275 3.25 24.20 3.00
N PHE A 276 3.84 23.23 2.31
CA PHE A 276 3.09 22.22 1.57
C PHE A 276 2.19 21.39 2.50
N ALA A 277 2.68 20.97 3.67
CA ALA A 277 1.88 20.22 4.64
C ALA A 277 0.67 21.03 5.12
N ASP A 278 0.83 22.33 5.38
CA ASP A 278 -0.27 23.22 5.78
C ASP A 278 -1.29 23.45 4.66
N GLU A 279 -0.82 23.64 3.42
CA GLU A 279 -1.69 23.73 2.24
C GLU A 279 -2.48 22.44 2.02
N LEU A 280 -1.83 21.28 2.21
CA LEU A 280 -2.47 19.97 2.11
C LEU A 280 -3.52 19.76 3.21
N ASP A 281 -3.21 20.13 4.46
CA ASP A 281 -4.12 20.03 5.61
C ASP A 281 -5.38 20.92 5.43
N ALA A 282 -5.20 22.12 4.85
CA ALA A 282 -6.29 23.04 4.53
C ALA A 282 -7.12 22.62 3.31
N SER A 283 -6.57 21.80 2.41
CA SER A 283 -7.23 21.41 1.16
C SER A 283 -8.34 20.38 1.39
N PRO A 284 -9.51 20.52 0.76
CA PRO A 284 -10.59 19.55 0.93
C PRO A 284 -10.15 18.17 0.41
N ALA A 285 -10.40 17.14 1.21
CA ALA A 285 -10.08 15.77 0.84
C ALA A 285 -11.08 15.25 -0.19
N ILE A 286 -10.80 15.49 -1.47
CA ILE A 286 -11.63 15.06 -2.60
C ILE A 286 -10.85 14.02 -3.38
N ILE A 287 -11.49 12.89 -3.70
CA ILE A 287 -10.92 11.95 -4.67
C ILE A 287 -10.99 12.61 -6.05
N ASP A 288 -9.84 12.85 -6.67
CA ASP A 288 -9.79 13.42 -8.00
C ASP A 288 -10.56 12.52 -8.98
N PHE A 289 -11.62 13.07 -9.57
CA PHE A 289 -12.49 12.38 -10.53
C PHE A 289 -11.76 11.97 -11.81
N PHE A 290 -10.60 12.60 -12.09
CA PHE A 290 -9.73 12.27 -13.23
C PHE A 290 -8.58 11.33 -12.88
N ALA A 291 -8.44 10.90 -11.62
CA ALA A 291 -7.61 9.76 -11.30
C ALA A 291 -8.25 8.53 -11.97
N THR A 292 -7.77 8.17 -13.15
CA THR A 292 -8.28 7.08 -14.01
C THR A 292 -8.20 5.70 -13.35
N SER A 293 -7.75 5.63 -12.09
CA SER A 293 -7.36 4.44 -11.36
C SER A 293 -7.84 4.35 -9.90
N LEU A 294 -7.94 5.46 -9.15
CA LEU A 294 -8.03 5.35 -7.67
C LEU A 294 -9.42 4.98 -7.09
N PRO A 295 -10.52 5.67 -7.40
CA PRO A 295 -11.81 5.33 -6.80
C PRO A 295 -12.40 3.99 -7.29
N SER A 296 -12.00 3.50 -8.46
CA SER A 296 -12.54 2.28 -9.08
C SER A 296 -11.79 0.99 -8.71
N MET A 297 -10.58 1.07 -8.14
CA MET A 297 -9.75 -0.11 -7.86
C MET A 297 -9.73 -0.55 -6.40
N LEU A 298 -10.11 0.31 -5.45
CA LEU A 298 -10.16 -0.05 -4.04
C LEU A 298 -11.45 -0.80 -3.72
N LEU A 299 -11.31 -2.04 -3.25
CA LEU A 299 -12.46 -2.85 -2.83
C LEU A 299 -13.21 -2.23 -1.63
N PHE A 300 -12.44 -1.69 -0.69
CA PHE A 300 -12.92 -0.96 0.46
C PHE A 300 -12.51 0.50 0.33
N THR A 301 -13.48 1.40 0.37
CA THR A 301 -13.23 2.84 0.21
C THR A 301 -12.77 3.44 1.52
N ASP A 302 -11.52 3.89 1.53
CA ASP A 302 -10.99 4.71 2.60
C ASP A 302 -11.62 6.11 2.54
N ASP A 303 -11.80 6.73 3.72
CA ASP A 303 -12.15 8.15 3.77
C ASP A 303 -10.95 8.95 3.22
N PRO A 304 -11.14 9.76 2.16
CA PRO A 304 -10.08 10.59 1.60
C PRO A 304 -9.42 11.49 2.64
N GLY A 305 -10.18 11.94 3.65
CA GLY A 305 -9.67 12.72 4.78
C GLY A 305 -8.63 11.94 5.57
N ILE A 306 -8.87 10.65 5.85
CA ILE A 306 -7.93 9.81 6.59
C ILE A 306 -6.59 9.67 5.86
N ALA A 307 -6.63 9.49 4.52
CA ALA A 307 -5.42 9.36 3.71
C ALA A 307 -4.59 10.65 3.72
N ARG A 308 -5.23 11.79 3.46
CA ARG A 308 -4.62 13.12 3.53
C ARG A 308 -4.03 13.39 4.91
N ASP A 309 -4.80 13.16 5.97
CA ASP A 309 -4.36 13.42 7.34
C ASP A 309 -3.17 12.54 7.74
N ARG A 310 -3.09 11.30 7.22
CA ARG A 310 -1.93 10.43 7.42
C ARG A 310 -0.69 10.99 6.73
N GLN A 311 -0.81 11.50 5.51
CA GLN A 311 0.30 12.13 4.79
C GLN A 311 0.79 13.38 5.51
N VAL A 312 -0.12 14.27 5.93
CA VAL A 312 0.21 15.47 6.70
C VAL A 312 0.93 15.11 8.00
N ARG A 313 0.42 14.14 8.77
CA ARG A 313 1.08 13.67 10.00
C ARG A 313 2.49 13.15 9.73
N THR A 314 2.66 12.33 8.68
CA THR A 314 3.97 11.77 8.31
C THR A 314 4.99 12.88 8.02
N ILE A 315 4.60 13.89 7.23
CA ILE A 315 5.48 15.02 6.90
C ILE A 315 5.80 15.85 8.15
N ARG A 316 4.82 16.10 9.02
CA ARG A 316 5.04 16.85 10.27
C ARG A 316 5.96 16.12 11.24
N ASP A 317 5.81 14.80 11.38
CA ASP A 317 6.68 13.97 12.22
C ASP A 317 8.13 13.98 11.68
N GLN A 318 8.30 13.89 10.36
CA GLN A 318 9.59 14.01 9.67
C GLN A 318 10.26 15.38 9.89
N LEU A 319 9.51 16.48 9.78
CA LEU A 319 10.02 17.83 10.03
C LEU A 319 10.44 18.02 11.50
N ALA A 320 9.69 17.44 12.45
CA ALA A 320 10.06 17.48 13.86
C ALA A 320 11.38 16.75 14.14
N GLU A 321 11.65 15.63 13.47
CA GLU A 321 12.95 14.94 13.56
C GLU A 321 14.12 15.82 13.06
N ILE A 322 13.92 16.59 11.99
CA ILE A 322 14.95 17.51 11.46
C ILE A 322 15.32 18.57 12.50
N SER A 323 14.34 19.18 13.16
CA SER A 323 14.58 20.23 14.16
C SER A 323 15.37 19.71 15.37
N ILE A 324 15.11 18.46 15.79
CA ILE A 324 15.86 17.84 16.90
C ILE A 324 17.34 17.65 16.53
N LEU A 325 17.63 17.26 15.29
CA LEU A 325 19.00 17.04 14.82
C LEU A 325 19.82 18.32 14.66
N THR A 326 19.17 19.48 14.49
CA THR A 326 19.86 20.78 14.38
C THR A 326 20.22 21.40 15.73
N ASP A 327 19.56 20.99 16.81
CA ASP A 327 19.77 21.50 18.17
C ASP A 327 20.77 20.67 19.01
N SER A 328 21.23 19.52 18.48
CA SER A 328 22.14 18.56 19.11
C SER A 328 23.55 18.58 18.51
#